data_AF-A0A927VCG9-F1
#
_entry.id   AF-A0A927VCG9-F1
#
_cell.length_a   1.000
_cell.length_b   1.000
_cell.length_c   1.000
_cell.angle_alpha   90.00
_cell.angle_beta   90.00
_cell.angle_gamma   90.00
#
_symmetry.space_group_name_H-M   'P 1'
#
loop_
_entity.id
_entity.type
_entity.pdbx_description
1 polymer ?
#
loop_
_entity_poly.entity_id
_entity_poly.type
_entity_poly.pdbx_seq_one_letter_code
_entity_poly.pdbx_strand_id
1 'polypeptide(L)'
;MPLGGAKMSLYTTGEAAKICNVTVRTIQYYDKEGIIHPSEISVGGRRLYSEEDINNLKKVCMIKSLGVSLAGIKEIMKDEEGEKVIQVFLEEQEKEIAENIDNLTEQVKRIRVVRDSIKESGFLPVNSNEDIEELMEEKKNIKKLRLFLLAVGIPVSIMEWTGIIYWIMSGNPKLFLVFLPIIIILSVFVFVIYYGRTKFLCPHCHTLFKPRVVEYIFANHTLKLRKLTCTSCGHKGMCIEKYSID
;
A
#
# COMPACT_ATOMS: atom_id res chain seq x y z
N MET A 1 27.72 -1.26 -70.25
CA MET A 1 26.39 -1.47 -69.64
C MET A 1 26.38 -0.75 -68.30
N PRO A 2 25.62 0.35 -68.13
CA PRO A 2 25.58 1.03 -66.84
C PRO A 2 24.68 0.25 -65.87
N LEU A 3 25.14 0.21 -64.63
CA LEU A 3 24.53 -0.46 -63.49
C LEU A 3 23.15 0.13 -63.20
N GLY A 4 22.17 -0.73 -62.92
CA GLY A 4 20.80 -0.35 -62.58
C GLY A 4 20.77 0.59 -61.38
N GLY A 5 20.33 1.82 -61.62
CA GLY A 5 20.05 2.79 -60.56
C GLY A 5 18.95 2.26 -59.67
N ALA A 6 19.27 2.01 -58.40
CA ALA A 6 18.28 1.79 -57.36
C ALA A 6 17.33 3.01 -57.37
N LYS A 7 16.07 2.78 -57.72
CA LYS A 7 15.02 3.78 -57.68
C LYS A 7 14.86 4.18 -56.21
N MET A 8 15.37 5.34 -55.79
CA MET A 8 15.20 5.82 -54.41
C MET A 8 13.70 5.93 -54.12
N SER A 9 13.17 5.03 -53.29
CA SER A 9 11.78 5.08 -52.87
C SER A 9 11.61 6.23 -51.88
N LEU A 10 10.92 7.27 -52.34
CA LEU A 10 10.50 8.37 -51.50
C LEU A 10 9.19 8.02 -50.81
N TYR A 11 9.12 8.28 -49.52
CA TYR A 11 7.98 8.00 -48.66
C TYR A 11 7.23 9.30 -48.34
N THR A 12 5.92 9.28 -48.48
CA THR A 12 5.08 10.40 -48.04
C THR A 12 5.05 10.48 -46.51
N THR A 13 4.66 11.63 -45.96
CA THR A 13 4.50 11.78 -44.50
C THR A 13 3.60 10.72 -43.87
N GLY A 14 2.56 10.29 -44.59
CA GLY A 14 1.64 9.24 -44.14
C GLY A 14 2.29 7.86 -44.07
N GLU A 15 3.12 7.52 -45.05
CA GLU A 15 3.87 6.26 -45.08
C GLU A 15 4.97 6.26 -44.02
N ALA A 16 5.71 7.37 -43.89
CA ALA A 16 6.72 7.55 -42.85
C ALA A 16 6.12 7.38 -41.44
N ALA A 17 4.95 7.98 -41.20
CA ALA A 17 4.22 7.85 -39.94
C ALA A 17 3.83 6.39 -39.64
N LYS A 18 3.32 5.66 -40.65
CA LYS A 18 2.99 4.23 -40.50
C LYS A 18 4.23 3.38 -40.20
N ILE A 19 5.33 3.61 -40.91
CA ILE A 19 6.58 2.86 -40.71
C ILE A 19 7.15 3.08 -39.32
N CYS A 20 7.11 4.32 -38.82
CA CYS A 20 7.63 4.66 -37.49
C CYS A 20 6.60 4.45 -36.37
N ASN A 21 5.40 3.96 -36.68
CA ASN A 21 4.28 3.79 -35.75
C ASN A 21 3.96 5.05 -34.93
N VAL A 22 3.96 6.21 -35.59
CA VAL A 22 3.61 7.51 -34.99
C VAL A 22 2.53 8.20 -35.80
N THR A 23 2.00 9.30 -35.27
CA THR A 23 1.03 10.09 -36.02
C THR A 23 1.71 10.93 -37.09
N VAL A 24 0.98 11.25 -38.17
CA VAL A 24 1.44 12.22 -39.19
C VAL A 24 1.83 13.56 -38.54
N ARG A 25 1.08 13.99 -37.52
CA ARG A 25 1.35 15.22 -36.77
C ARG A 25 2.71 15.17 -36.05
N THR A 26 3.13 13.99 -35.58
CA THR A 26 4.44 13.79 -34.94
C THR A 26 5.57 13.99 -35.95
N ILE A 27 5.46 13.41 -37.15
CA ILE A 27 6.47 13.59 -38.22
C ILE A 27 6.55 15.07 -38.65
N GLN A 28 5.40 15.73 -38.84
CA GLN A 28 5.35 17.16 -39.16
C GLN A 28 5.93 18.04 -38.04
N TYR A 29 5.74 17.62 -36.79
CA TYR A 29 6.32 18.30 -35.65
C TYR A 29 7.85 18.17 -35.62
N TYR A 30 8.41 16.99 -35.92
CA TYR A 30 9.86 16.80 -36.02
C TYR A 30 10.49 17.62 -37.15
N ASP A 31 9.80 17.76 -38.28
CA ASP A 31 10.21 18.68 -39.35
C ASP A 31 10.18 20.14 -38.90
N LYS A 32 9.09 20.57 -38.25
CA LYS A 32 8.95 21.94 -37.73
C LYS A 32 10.02 22.29 -36.69
N GLU A 33 10.34 21.37 -35.79
CA GLU A 33 11.38 21.56 -34.76
C GLU A 33 12.81 21.40 -35.32
N GLY A 34 12.93 21.04 -36.60
CA GLY A 34 14.20 20.90 -37.32
C GLY A 34 15.05 19.73 -36.84
N ILE A 35 14.40 18.61 -36.53
CA ILE A 35 15.04 17.37 -36.09
C ILE A 35 15.26 16.45 -37.29
N ILE A 36 14.25 16.31 -38.15
CA ILE A 36 14.33 15.58 -39.42
C ILE A 36 13.59 16.36 -40.49
N HIS A 37 14.26 16.68 -41.59
CA HIS A 37 13.66 17.35 -42.73
C HIS A 37 13.36 16.36 -43.85
N PRO A 38 12.31 16.60 -44.65
CA PRO A 38 12.08 15.82 -45.85
C PRO A 38 13.20 16.07 -46.87
N SER A 39 13.72 15.01 -47.48
CA SER A 39 14.66 15.10 -48.61
C SER A 39 14.09 15.91 -49.78
N GLU A 40 12.79 15.86 -50.02
CA GLU A 40 12.15 16.60 -51.12
C GLU A 40 10.77 17.14 -50.75
N ILE A 41 10.41 18.29 -51.33
CA ILE A 41 9.04 18.78 -51.35
C ILE A 41 8.54 18.67 -52.79
N SER A 42 7.48 17.88 -53.00
CA SER A 42 6.90 17.71 -54.32
C SER A 42 6.27 19.01 -54.83
N VAL A 43 6.05 19.10 -56.15
CA VAL A 43 5.39 20.25 -56.81
C VAL A 43 4.02 20.58 -56.20
N GLY A 44 3.32 19.59 -55.64
CA GLY A 44 2.04 19.76 -54.94
C GLY A 44 2.18 20.11 -53.45
N GLY A 45 3.37 20.45 -52.97
CA GLY A 45 3.64 20.80 -51.57
C GLY A 45 3.68 19.61 -50.60
N ARG A 46 3.79 18.37 -51.09
CA ARG A 46 3.86 17.19 -50.22
C ARG A 46 5.31 16.93 -49.80
N ARG A 47 5.51 16.60 -48.53
CA ARG A 47 6.82 16.20 -47.99
C ARG A 47 7.13 14.76 -48.38
N LEU A 48 8.34 14.54 -48.88
CA LEU A 48 8.87 13.26 -49.33
C LEU A 48 10.17 12.97 -48.57
N TYR A 49 10.20 11.81 -47.93
CA TYR A 49 11.31 11.34 -47.11
C TYR A 49 12.06 10.23 -47.83
N SER A 50 13.39 10.29 -47.85
CA SER A 50 14.23 9.20 -48.37
C SER A 50 14.27 8.03 -47.40
N GLU A 51 14.83 6.90 -47.84
CA GLU A 51 15.07 5.76 -46.95
C GLU A 51 16.01 6.11 -45.78
N GLU A 52 16.97 6.99 -46.00
CA GLU A 52 17.86 7.51 -44.96
C GLU A 52 17.09 8.34 -43.93
N ASP A 53 16.20 9.22 -44.38
CA ASP A 53 15.32 10.00 -43.49
C ASP A 53 14.45 9.09 -42.62
N ILE A 54 13.94 7.99 -43.19
CA ILE A 54 13.15 6.99 -42.45
C ILE A 54 14.00 6.30 -41.38
N ASN A 55 15.25 5.94 -41.68
CA ASN A 55 16.14 5.34 -40.69
C ASN A 55 16.46 6.32 -39.56
N ASN A 56 16.69 7.59 -39.89
CA ASN A 56 16.89 8.63 -38.88
C ASN A 56 15.62 8.88 -38.05
N LEU A 57 14.43 8.85 -38.66
CA LEU A 57 13.16 8.92 -37.92
C LEU A 57 12.99 7.76 -36.95
N LYS A 58 13.37 6.54 -37.32
CA LYS A 58 13.35 5.38 -36.42
C LYS A 58 14.28 5.58 -35.22
N LYS A 59 15.51 6.05 -35.46
CA LYS A 59 16.47 6.39 -34.39
C LYS A 59 15.88 7.43 -33.43
N VAL A 60 15.35 8.53 -33.95
CA VAL A 60 14.69 9.58 -33.16
C VAL A 60 13.54 9.02 -32.33
N CYS A 61 12.68 8.18 -32.92
CA CYS A 61 11.55 7.57 -32.19
C CYS A 61 12.02 6.62 -31.08
N MET A 62 13.06 5.82 -31.32
CA MET A 62 13.65 4.93 -30.33
C MET A 62 14.20 5.72 -29.15
N ILE A 63 15.06 6.71 -29.39
CA ILE A 63 15.64 7.55 -28.34
C ILE A 63 14.53 8.32 -27.60
N LYS A 64 13.51 8.79 -28.32
CA LYS A 64 12.36 9.47 -27.70
C LYS A 64 11.59 8.56 -26.76
N SER A 65 11.45 7.27 -27.08
CA SER A 65 10.77 6.29 -26.24
C SER A 65 11.50 6.03 -24.91
N LEU A 66 12.81 6.32 -24.86
CA LEU A 66 13.65 6.22 -23.67
C LEU A 66 13.58 7.48 -22.79
N GLY A 67 12.71 8.44 -23.10
CA GLY A 67 12.47 9.62 -22.26
C GLY A 67 13.30 10.85 -22.61
N VAL A 68 14.21 10.78 -23.59
CA VAL A 68 15.06 11.91 -23.98
C VAL A 68 14.21 13.07 -24.53
N SER A 69 14.57 14.29 -24.16
CA SER A 69 13.92 15.50 -24.70
C SER A 69 14.23 15.66 -26.19
N LEU A 70 13.34 16.30 -26.94
CA LEU A 70 13.56 16.52 -28.38
C LEU A 70 14.73 17.45 -28.66
N ALA A 71 15.02 18.40 -27.76
CA ALA A 71 16.21 19.24 -27.82
C ALA A 71 17.48 18.39 -27.67
N GLY A 72 17.52 17.47 -26.72
CA GLY A 72 18.66 16.55 -26.55
C GLY A 72 18.86 15.65 -27.77
N ILE A 73 17.77 15.09 -28.32
CA ILE A 73 17.83 14.27 -29.55
C ILE A 73 18.39 15.09 -30.72
N LYS A 74 18.01 16.36 -30.86
CA LYS A 74 18.50 17.23 -31.93
C LYS A 74 20.01 17.45 -31.85
N GLU A 75 20.57 17.62 -30.66
CA GLU A 75 22.01 17.77 -30.46
C GLU A 75 22.75 16.45 -30.73
N ILE A 76 22.21 15.32 -30.27
CA ILE A 76 22.75 13.98 -30.56
C ILE A 76 22.81 13.69 -32.05
N MET A 77 21.76 14.06 -32.80
CA MET A 77 21.69 13.80 -34.25
C MET A 77 22.63 14.69 -35.08
N LYS A 78 23.23 15.73 -34.51
CA LYS A 78 24.17 16.63 -35.20
C LYS A 78 25.64 16.28 -34.98
N ASP A 79 25.94 15.53 -33.92
CA ASP A 79 27.31 15.21 -33.50
C ASP A 79 27.75 13.85 -34.10
N GLU A 80 28.95 13.78 -34.68
CA GLU A 80 29.53 12.53 -35.19
C GLU A 80 29.80 11.51 -34.06
N GLU A 81 30.04 11.99 -32.84
CA GLU A 81 30.16 11.15 -31.64
C GLU A 81 28.83 10.96 -30.88
N GLY A 82 27.71 11.44 -31.44
CA GLY A 82 26.39 11.40 -30.83
C GLY A 82 25.96 10.00 -30.36
N GLU A 83 26.39 8.94 -31.07
CA GLU A 83 26.12 7.54 -30.69
C GLU A 83 26.85 7.11 -29.39
N LYS A 84 28.05 7.62 -29.12
CA LYS A 84 28.74 7.37 -27.83
C LYS A 84 28.10 8.17 -26.71
N VAL A 85 27.73 9.43 -26.99
CA VAL A 85 27.09 10.32 -26.02
C VAL A 85 25.76 9.75 -25.56
N ILE A 86 24.93 9.24 -26.49
CA ILE A 86 23.66 8.60 -26.12
C ILE A 86 23.89 7.30 -25.34
N GLN A 87 24.92 6.52 -25.65
CA GLN A 87 25.22 5.31 -24.89
C GLN A 87 25.52 5.64 -23.42
N VAL A 88 26.44 6.58 -23.17
CA VAL A 88 26.79 7.01 -21.80
C VAL A 88 25.57 7.61 -21.09
N PHE A 89 24.77 8.41 -21.79
CA PHE A 89 23.54 8.98 -21.24
C PHE A 89 22.54 7.88 -20.83
N LEU A 90 22.37 6.84 -21.66
CA LEU A 90 21.44 5.74 -21.38
C LEU A 90 21.92 4.87 -20.22
N GLU A 91 23.24 4.62 -20.10
CA GLU A 91 23.81 3.90 -18.96
C GLU A 91 23.57 4.66 -17.64
N GLU A 92 23.75 5.99 -17.64
CA GLU A 92 23.47 6.82 -16.47
C GLU A 92 21.96 6.85 -16.13
N GLN A 93 21.09 6.97 -17.15
CA GLN A 93 19.64 6.90 -16.97
C GLN A 93 19.18 5.55 -16.41
N GLU A 94 19.74 4.44 -16.92
CA GLU A 94 19.43 3.10 -16.40
C GLU A 94 19.79 2.99 -14.92
N LYS A 95 20.97 3.48 -14.54
CA LYS A 95 21.42 3.50 -13.15
C LYS A 95 20.53 4.38 -12.26
N GLU A 96 20.18 5.59 -12.71
CA GLU A 96 19.28 6.48 -11.99
C GLU A 96 17.90 5.84 -11.78
N ILE A 97 17.35 5.19 -12.81
CA ILE A 97 16.08 4.46 -12.72
C ILE A 97 16.20 3.29 -11.75
N ALA A 98 17.29 2.53 -11.76
CA ALA A 98 17.52 1.43 -10.83
C ALA A 98 17.57 1.91 -9.37
N GLU A 99 18.30 2.99 -9.08
CA GLU A 99 18.33 3.61 -7.74
C GLU A 99 16.94 4.12 -7.33
N ASN A 100 16.18 4.69 -8.26
CA ASN A 100 14.80 5.11 -8.04
C ASN A 100 13.88 3.92 -7.74
N ILE A 101 14.05 2.78 -8.42
CA ILE A 101 13.29 1.56 -8.14
C ILE A 101 13.58 1.06 -6.72
N ASP A 102 14.84 1.08 -6.29
CA ASP A 102 15.20 0.67 -4.93
C ASP A 102 14.58 1.61 -3.88
N ASN A 103 14.68 2.93 -4.10
CA ASN A 103 14.05 3.93 -3.22
C ASN A 103 12.53 3.79 -3.18
N LEU A 104 11.88 3.62 -4.33
CA LEU A 104 10.43 3.40 -4.43
C LEU A 104 10.02 2.08 -3.76
N THR A 105 10.83 1.04 -3.88
CA THR A 105 10.60 -0.24 -3.21
C THR A 105 10.66 -0.07 -1.70
N GLU A 106 11.64 0.68 -1.19
CA GLU A 106 11.74 0.98 0.24
C GLU A 106 10.60 1.88 0.73
N GLN A 107 10.16 2.85 -0.08
CA GLN A 107 8.96 3.63 0.19
C GLN A 107 7.71 2.73 0.27
N VAL A 108 7.55 1.78 -0.65
CA VAL A 108 6.45 0.81 -0.61
C VAL A 108 6.51 -0.03 0.68
N LYS A 109 7.69 -0.44 1.14
CA LYS A 109 7.83 -1.13 2.44
C LYS A 109 7.38 -0.23 3.60
N ARG A 110 7.83 1.03 3.65
CA ARG A 110 7.38 1.99 4.68
C ARG A 110 5.87 2.19 4.66
N ILE A 111 5.30 2.38 3.47
CA ILE A 111 3.83 2.49 3.29
C ILE A 111 3.13 1.23 3.79
N ARG A 112 3.66 0.03 3.53
CA ARG A 112 3.09 -1.22 4.06
C ARG A 112 3.11 -1.22 5.58
N VAL A 113 4.25 -0.90 6.21
CA VAL A 113 4.38 -0.84 7.68
C VAL A 113 3.36 0.14 8.27
N VAL A 114 3.25 1.35 7.71
CA VAL A 114 2.30 2.37 8.20
C VAL A 114 0.85 1.94 7.94
N ARG A 115 0.53 1.41 6.76
CA ARG A 115 -0.81 0.91 6.41
C ARG A 115 -1.22 -0.23 7.35
N ASP A 116 -0.34 -1.18 7.59
CA ASP A 116 -0.60 -2.32 8.47
C ASP A 116 -0.73 -1.83 9.91
N SER A 117 0.06 -0.82 10.32
CA SER A 117 -0.12 -0.13 11.61
C SER A 117 -1.50 0.53 11.72
N ILE A 118 -1.96 1.30 10.72
CA ILE A 118 -3.30 1.92 10.71
C ILE A 118 -4.40 0.86 10.74
N LYS A 119 -4.26 -0.23 9.97
CA LYS A 119 -5.20 -1.36 10.02
C LYS A 119 -5.28 -1.95 11.43
N GLU A 120 -4.17 -1.95 12.17
CA GLU A 120 -4.09 -2.51 13.52
C GLU A 120 -4.54 -1.55 14.63
N SER A 121 -4.25 -0.25 14.54
CA SER A 121 -4.46 0.77 15.58
C SER A 121 -5.59 1.78 15.28
N GLY A 122 -5.96 1.98 14.02
CA GLY A 122 -7.06 2.83 13.56
C GLY A 122 -6.74 4.33 13.45
N PHE A 123 -5.48 4.75 13.57
CA PHE A 123 -5.02 6.12 13.33
C PHE A 123 -3.60 6.14 12.74
N LEU A 124 -3.24 7.23 12.03
CA LEU A 124 -1.90 7.48 11.49
C LEU A 124 -0.98 7.95 12.63
N PRO A 125 0.10 7.24 12.98
CA PRO A 125 1.04 7.71 13.98
C PRO A 125 1.98 8.72 13.31
N VAL A 126 1.91 9.98 13.71
CA VAL A 126 2.84 11.04 13.27
C VAL A 126 3.49 11.67 14.50
N ASN A 127 4.76 11.28 14.71
CA ASN A 127 5.89 11.97 15.35
C ASN A 127 5.95 12.14 16.89
N SER A 128 6.80 11.35 17.55
CA SER A 128 8.06 11.75 18.24
C SER A 128 8.74 10.52 18.87
N ASN A 129 10.05 10.55 19.16
CA ASN A 129 10.76 9.41 19.77
C ASN A 129 10.28 9.09 21.20
N GLU A 130 9.69 10.06 21.92
CA GLU A 130 9.03 9.85 23.22
C GLU A 130 7.75 9.02 23.06
N ASP A 131 6.97 9.25 21.99
CA ASP A 131 5.77 8.45 21.71
C ASP A 131 6.11 6.99 21.37
N ILE A 132 7.32 6.70 20.85
CA ILE A 132 7.74 5.31 20.56
C ILE A 132 7.98 4.55 21.86
N GLU A 133 8.63 5.16 22.85
CA GLU A 133 8.84 4.54 24.17
C GLU A 133 7.50 4.36 24.91
N GLU A 134 6.64 5.38 24.89
CA GLU A 134 5.31 5.33 25.51
C GLU A 134 4.42 4.25 24.85
N LEU A 135 4.41 4.15 23.52
CA LEU A 135 3.68 3.11 22.77
C LEU A 135 4.26 1.71 22.99
N MET A 136 5.57 1.57 23.21
CA MET A 136 6.19 0.27 23.54
C MET A 136 5.85 -0.16 24.97
N GLU A 137 5.78 0.79 25.91
CA GLU A 137 5.40 0.55 27.30
C GLU A 137 3.89 0.25 27.45
N GLU A 138 3.04 0.94 26.68
CA GLU A 138 1.60 0.66 26.53
C GLU A 138 1.36 -0.75 25.96
N LYS A 139 2.04 -1.12 24.86
CA LYS A 139 1.95 -2.48 24.28
C LYS A 139 2.40 -3.55 25.27
N LYS A 140 3.40 -3.27 26.11
CA LYS A 140 3.88 -4.18 27.16
C LYS A 140 2.84 -4.37 28.26
N ASN A 141 2.16 -3.30 28.68
CA ASN A 141 1.12 -3.36 29.72
C ASN A 141 -0.15 -4.10 29.26
N ILE A 142 -0.58 -3.92 28.01
CA ILE A 142 -1.70 -4.68 27.43
C ILE A 142 -1.33 -6.17 27.27
N LYS A 143 -0.11 -6.49 26.85
CA LYS A 143 0.39 -7.88 26.78
C LYS A 143 0.43 -8.54 28.16
N LYS A 144 0.91 -7.83 29.19
CA LYS A 144 0.89 -8.29 30.59
C LYS A 144 -0.55 -8.56 31.08
N LEU A 145 -1.49 -7.66 30.78
CA LEU A 145 -2.90 -7.85 31.14
C LEU A 145 -3.49 -9.10 30.47
N ARG A 146 -3.25 -9.31 29.17
CA ARG A 146 -3.73 -10.50 28.46
C ARG A 146 -3.09 -11.79 28.99
N LEU A 147 -1.78 -11.76 29.28
CA LEU A 147 -1.09 -12.91 29.86
C LEU A 147 -1.63 -13.26 31.25
N PHE A 148 -1.91 -12.25 32.08
CA PHE A 148 -2.57 -12.43 33.37
C PHE A 148 -3.98 -13.03 33.22
N LEU A 149 -4.78 -12.56 32.26
CA LEU A 149 -6.11 -13.12 31.98
C LEU A 149 -6.04 -14.60 31.59
N LEU A 150 -5.08 -15.00 30.76
CA LEU A 150 -4.88 -16.41 30.40
C LEU A 150 -4.39 -17.22 31.61
N ALA A 151 -3.46 -16.68 32.40
CA ALA A 151 -2.91 -17.34 33.57
C ALA A 151 -3.96 -17.60 34.66
N VAL A 152 -4.97 -16.74 34.81
CA VAL A 152 -6.08 -16.93 35.76
C VAL A 152 -7.23 -17.72 35.15
N GLY A 153 -7.61 -17.42 33.89
CA GLY A 153 -8.78 -18.02 33.24
C GLY A 153 -8.62 -19.50 32.90
N ILE A 154 -7.43 -19.94 32.47
CA ILE A 154 -7.17 -21.35 32.13
C ILE A 154 -7.32 -22.26 33.37
N PRO A 155 -6.68 -21.99 34.52
CA PRO A 155 -6.89 -22.77 35.73
C PRO A 155 -8.34 -22.79 36.23
N VAL A 156 -9.04 -21.65 36.19
CA VAL A 156 -10.46 -21.57 36.57
C VAL A 156 -11.31 -22.48 35.69
N SER A 157 -11.07 -22.47 34.38
CA SER A 157 -11.78 -23.35 33.43
C SER A 157 -11.49 -24.83 33.72
N ILE A 158 -10.24 -25.19 33.99
CA ILE A 158 -9.86 -26.57 34.36
C ILE A 158 -10.56 -26.99 35.65
N MET A 159 -10.57 -26.14 36.67
CA MET A 159 -11.24 -26.39 37.95
C MET A 159 -12.76 -26.60 37.77
N GLU A 160 -13.39 -25.83 36.89
CA GLU A 160 -14.81 -25.96 36.57
C GLU A 160 -15.13 -27.31 35.89
N TRP A 161 -14.43 -27.64 34.81
CA TRP A 161 -14.67 -28.89 34.07
C TRP A 161 -14.32 -30.13 34.89
N THR A 162 -13.27 -30.09 35.71
CA THR A 162 -12.92 -31.20 36.61
C THR A 162 -14.00 -31.44 37.66
N GLY A 163 -14.57 -30.38 38.24
CA GLY A 163 -15.70 -30.48 39.17
C GLY A 163 -16.96 -31.07 38.52
N ILE A 164 -17.28 -30.65 37.30
CA ILE A 164 -18.44 -31.14 36.54
C ILE A 164 -18.27 -32.63 36.17
N ILE A 165 -17.11 -33.00 35.63
CA ILE A 165 -16.81 -34.40 35.24
C ILE A 165 -16.89 -35.32 36.47
N TYR A 166 -16.29 -34.90 37.60
CA TYR A 166 -16.35 -35.66 38.84
C TYR A 166 -17.79 -35.86 39.33
N TRP A 167 -18.62 -34.80 39.26
CA TRP A 167 -20.03 -34.89 39.65
C TRP A 167 -20.80 -35.90 38.79
N ILE A 168 -20.61 -35.89 37.47
CA ILE A 168 -21.27 -36.83 36.56
C ILE A 168 -20.84 -38.29 36.84
N MET A 169 -19.56 -38.52 37.13
CA MET A 169 -19.03 -39.87 37.37
C MET A 169 -19.38 -40.44 38.74
N SER A 170 -19.35 -39.61 39.79
CA SER A 170 -19.53 -40.05 41.19
C SER A 170 -20.94 -39.85 41.73
N GLY A 171 -21.79 -39.08 41.03
CA GLY A 171 -23.09 -38.64 41.51
C GLY A 171 -23.04 -37.64 42.67
N ASN A 172 -21.85 -37.20 43.11
CA ASN A 172 -21.67 -36.35 44.28
C ASN A 172 -21.29 -34.90 43.90
N PRO A 173 -22.18 -33.91 44.09
CA PRO A 173 -21.94 -32.52 43.67
C PRO A 173 -21.05 -31.73 44.63
N LYS A 174 -20.65 -32.28 45.79
CA LYS A 174 -19.99 -31.51 46.86
C LYS A 174 -18.71 -30.81 46.36
N LEU A 175 -17.91 -31.47 45.54
CA LEU A 175 -16.67 -30.89 44.99
C LEU A 175 -16.95 -29.66 44.11
N PHE A 176 -17.96 -29.76 43.24
CA PHE A 176 -18.39 -28.65 42.39
C PHE A 176 -18.95 -27.49 43.21
N LEU A 177 -19.77 -27.77 44.24
CA LEU A 177 -20.34 -26.74 45.11
C LEU A 177 -19.28 -25.99 45.94
N VAL A 178 -18.15 -26.63 46.26
CA VAL A 178 -17.02 -25.98 46.94
C VAL A 178 -16.23 -25.07 45.99
N PHE A 179 -16.03 -25.48 44.74
CA PHE A 179 -15.33 -24.66 43.74
C PHE A 179 -16.18 -23.49 43.22
N LEU A 180 -17.50 -23.65 43.15
CA LEU A 180 -18.43 -22.65 42.63
C LEU A 180 -18.24 -21.24 43.22
N PRO A 181 -18.22 -21.01 44.55
CA PRO A 181 -18.02 -19.68 45.10
C PRO A 181 -16.64 -19.09 44.77
N ILE A 182 -15.60 -19.94 44.72
CA ILE A 182 -14.23 -19.51 44.38
C ILE A 182 -14.16 -19.05 42.92
N ILE A 183 -14.77 -19.82 42.01
CA ILE A 183 -14.88 -19.47 40.59
C ILE A 183 -15.62 -18.15 40.42
N ILE A 184 -16.78 -17.97 41.08
CA ILE A 184 -17.56 -16.73 41.01
C ILE A 184 -16.73 -15.52 41.48
N ILE A 185 -16.03 -15.64 42.61
CA ILE A 185 -15.19 -14.55 43.13
C ILE A 185 -14.07 -14.20 42.15
N LEU A 186 -13.37 -15.19 41.60
CA LEU A 186 -12.30 -14.97 40.63
C LEU A 186 -12.82 -14.36 39.32
N SER A 187 -13.96 -14.85 38.81
CA SER A 187 -14.60 -14.31 37.62
C SER A 187 -15.06 -12.87 37.81
N VAL A 188 -15.63 -12.53 38.97
CA VAL A 188 -16.01 -11.14 39.31
C VAL A 188 -14.77 -10.24 39.43
N PHE A 189 -13.72 -10.71 40.09
CA PHE A 189 -12.47 -9.96 40.23
C PHE A 189 -11.83 -9.63 38.88
N VAL A 190 -11.70 -10.64 38.01
CA VAL A 190 -11.20 -10.48 36.64
C VAL A 190 -12.10 -9.54 35.84
N PHE A 191 -13.43 -9.69 35.98
CA PHE A 191 -14.40 -8.83 35.32
C PHE A 191 -14.25 -7.36 35.74
N VAL A 192 -14.10 -7.07 37.03
CA VAL A 192 -13.94 -5.69 37.54
C VAL A 192 -12.68 -5.05 36.98
N ILE A 193 -11.55 -5.77 36.97
CA ILE A 193 -10.29 -5.27 36.39
C ILE A 193 -10.48 -4.95 34.90
N TYR A 194 -11.09 -5.86 34.16
CA TYR A 194 -11.21 -5.75 32.71
C TYR A 194 -12.26 -4.71 32.28
N TYR A 195 -13.43 -4.69 32.92
CA TYR A 195 -14.45 -3.65 32.69
C TYR A 195 -13.97 -2.28 33.16
N GLY A 196 -13.13 -2.22 34.20
CA GLY A 196 -12.47 -1.00 34.66
C GLY A 196 -11.64 -0.33 33.56
N ARG A 197 -10.85 -1.15 32.84
CA ARG A 197 -9.85 -0.71 31.86
C ARG A 197 -10.32 -0.68 30.40
N THR A 198 -11.60 -0.94 30.12
CA THR A 198 -12.13 -0.95 28.75
C THR A 198 -13.06 0.24 28.50
N LYS A 199 -12.82 0.92 27.37
CA LYS A 199 -13.67 1.94 26.76
C LYS A 199 -13.94 1.51 25.30
N PHE A 200 -14.99 2.00 24.69
CA PHE A 200 -15.36 1.64 23.32
C PHE A 200 -15.45 2.85 22.43
N LEU A 201 -14.90 2.74 21.22
CA LEU A 201 -14.98 3.76 20.19
C LEU A 201 -16.18 3.47 19.29
N CYS A 202 -17.08 4.45 19.17
CA CYS A 202 -18.20 4.36 18.24
C CYS A 202 -17.76 4.65 16.80
N PRO A 203 -18.07 3.80 15.80
CA PRO A 203 -17.70 4.05 14.40
C PRO A 203 -18.49 5.19 13.75
N HIS A 204 -19.63 5.57 14.34
CA HIS A 204 -20.51 6.60 13.79
C HIS A 204 -20.11 8.00 14.24
N CYS A 205 -19.95 8.21 15.55
CA CYS A 205 -19.63 9.53 16.11
C CYS A 205 -18.17 9.67 16.58
N HIS A 206 -17.37 8.60 16.48
CA HIS A 206 -15.96 8.59 16.88
C HIS A 206 -15.70 9.01 18.35
N THR A 207 -16.72 8.99 19.21
CA THR A 207 -16.57 9.26 20.65
C THR A 207 -16.24 7.97 21.41
N LEU A 208 -15.38 8.09 22.42
CA LEU A 208 -15.17 7.05 23.41
C LEU A 208 -16.33 7.04 24.41
N PHE A 209 -16.84 5.85 24.72
CA PHE A 209 -17.92 5.68 25.68
C PHE A 209 -17.74 4.39 26.50
N LYS A 210 -18.47 4.31 27.63
CA LYS A 210 -18.54 3.12 28.46
C LYS A 210 -19.95 2.52 28.37
N PRO A 211 -20.11 1.27 27.88
CA PRO A 211 -21.42 0.64 27.78
C PRO A 211 -21.95 0.30 29.17
N ARG A 212 -23.25 -0.01 29.25
CA ARG A 212 -23.83 -0.56 30.47
C ARG A 212 -23.27 -1.95 30.73
N VAL A 213 -23.03 -2.31 31.99
CA VAL A 213 -22.47 -3.61 32.40
C VAL A 213 -23.22 -4.80 31.80
N VAL A 214 -24.55 -4.77 31.80
CA VAL A 214 -25.37 -5.87 31.27
C VAL A 214 -25.18 -6.01 29.75
N GLU A 215 -25.19 -4.89 29.03
CA GLU A 215 -24.95 -4.91 27.58
C GLU A 215 -23.52 -5.34 27.26
N TYR A 216 -22.56 -4.94 28.09
CA TYR A 216 -21.18 -5.36 27.98
C TYR A 216 -21.03 -6.87 28.12
N ILE A 217 -21.66 -7.52 29.10
CA ILE A 217 -21.52 -8.97 29.34
C ILE A 217 -22.13 -9.79 28.19
N PHE A 218 -23.33 -9.44 27.74
CA PHE A 218 -24.11 -10.26 26.81
C PHE A 218 -23.97 -9.87 25.32
N ALA A 219 -23.28 -8.78 25.01
CA ALA A 219 -23.08 -8.38 23.62
C ALA A 219 -22.26 -9.39 22.81
N ASN A 220 -22.67 -9.60 21.55
CA ASN A 220 -21.87 -10.32 20.57
C ASN A 220 -20.52 -9.62 20.39
N HIS A 221 -19.44 -10.39 20.43
CA HIS A 221 -18.08 -9.86 20.40
C HIS A 221 -17.13 -10.71 19.57
N THR A 222 -16.07 -10.05 19.10
CA THR A 222 -14.85 -10.64 18.54
C THR A 222 -13.66 -10.13 19.35
N LEU A 223 -12.43 -10.57 19.03
CA LEU A 223 -11.20 -10.19 19.75
C LEU A 223 -10.93 -8.67 19.85
N LYS A 224 -11.53 -7.85 18.98
CA LYS A 224 -11.32 -6.38 18.96
C LYS A 224 -12.62 -5.57 18.91
N LEU A 225 -13.77 -6.19 18.70
CA LEU A 225 -15.04 -5.49 18.45
C LEU A 225 -16.16 -6.07 19.32
N ARG A 226 -17.08 -5.23 19.77
CA ARG A 226 -18.27 -5.65 20.51
C ARG A 226 -19.49 -4.89 20.01
N LYS A 227 -20.61 -5.58 19.80
CA LYS A 227 -21.85 -4.97 19.32
C LYS A 227 -22.55 -4.23 20.46
N LEU A 228 -22.44 -2.90 20.49
CA LEU A 228 -22.88 -2.05 21.60
C LEU A 228 -23.72 -0.88 21.12
N THR A 229 -24.48 -0.30 22.03
CA THR A 229 -25.21 0.95 21.83
C THR A 229 -24.37 2.11 22.38
N CYS A 230 -24.00 3.05 21.52
CA CYS A 230 -23.24 4.23 21.91
C CYS A 230 -24.07 5.12 22.84
N THR A 231 -23.54 5.47 24.02
CA THR A 231 -24.22 6.36 24.97
C THR A 231 -24.24 7.81 24.52
N SER A 232 -23.36 8.19 23.59
CA SER A 232 -23.24 9.57 23.09
C SER A 232 -24.18 9.86 21.92
N CYS A 233 -24.26 8.96 20.93
CA CYS A 233 -25.06 9.18 19.72
C CYS A 233 -26.20 8.17 19.51
N GLY A 234 -26.35 7.17 20.37
CA GLY A 234 -27.39 6.14 20.26
C GLY A 234 -27.17 5.10 19.15
N HIS A 235 -26.10 5.20 18.36
CA HIS A 235 -25.79 4.23 17.31
C HIS A 235 -25.54 2.83 17.90
N LYS A 236 -26.25 1.82 17.38
CA LYS A 236 -26.07 0.41 17.75
C LYS A 236 -25.34 -0.35 16.64
N GLY A 237 -24.10 -0.73 16.90
CA GLY A 237 -23.24 -1.33 15.90
C GLY A 237 -22.01 -2.00 16.50
N MET A 238 -21.10 -2.50 15.66
CA MET A 238 -19.81 -3.02 16.13
C MET A 238 -18.94 -1.85 16.57
N CYS A 239 -18.70 -1.74 17.87
CA CYS A 239 -17.82 -0.73 18.46
C CYS A 239 -16.44 -1.34 18.74
N ILE A 240 -15.41 -0.52 18.57
CA ILE A 240 -14.01 -0.97 18.69
C ILE A 240 -13.60 -0.88 20.16
N GLU A 241 -13.07 -1.96 20.72
CA GLU A 241 -12.56 -1.98 22.09
C GLU A 241 -11.23 -1.20 22.18
N LYS A 242 -11.13 -0.30 23.15
CA LYS A 242 -9.95 0.51 23.46
C LYS A 242 -9.65 0.36 24.96
N TYR A 243 -8.41 0.03 25.31
CA TYR A 243 -8.00 -0.05 26.71
C TYR A 243 -7.62 1.35 27.21
N SER A 244 -8.11 1.78 28.38
CA SER A 244 -7.57 2.97 29.03
C SER A 244 -6.43 2.59 29.97
N ILE A 245 -5.31 3.28 29.82
CA ILE A 245 -4.21 3.28 30.79
C ILE A 245 -4.44 4.54 31.61
N ASP A 246 -5.23 4.39 32.67
CA ASP A 246 -5.27 5.35 33.78
C ASP A 246 -4.32 4.82 34.87
#